data_AF-A0A0M0KNC0-F1
#
_entry.id   AF-A0A0M0KNC0-F1
#
_cell.length_a   1.000
_cell.length_b   1.000
_cell.length_c   1.000
_cell.angle_alpha   90.00
_cell.angle_beta   90.00
_cell.angle_gamma   90.00
#
_symmetry.space_group_name_H-M   'P 1'
#
loop_
_entity.id
_entity.type
_entity.pdbx_description
1 polymer ?
#
loop_
_entity_poly.entity_id
_entity_poly.type
_entity_poly.pdbx_seq_one_letter_code
_entity_poly.pdbx_strand_id
1 'polypeptide(L)'
;MGGPIVKGASRGARLVNNASNVPVHTVNNRTQALNHAKDLAGVPRSQQPVRQWQVGDDITKKGADYKNYQYNANTTHHGRYYEYDTPQGKRVVVDHINDGRKHAHAGKPDPRVNQFDYDFKENRYKNIYGPNGDHHIYYE
;
A
#
# COMPACT_ATOMS: atom_id res chain seq x y z
N MET A 1 -3.89 12.66 -67.99
CA MET A 1 -2.63 12.74 -67.24
C MET A 1 -2.95 12.58 -65.76
N GLY A 2 -2.79 11.36 -65.24
CA GLY A 2 -3.11 11.01 -63.86
C GLY A 2 -1.85 11.04 -63.00
N GLY A 3 -1.83 11.90 -61.98
CA GLY A 3 -0.81 11.90 -60.93
C GLY A 3 -1.14 10.86 -59.84
N PRO A 4 -0.14 10.26 -59.18
CA PRO A 4 -0.36 9.10 -58.32
C PRO A 4 -0.96 9.47 -56.96
N ILE A 5 -2.00 8.72 -56.58
CA ILE A 5 -2.56 8.65 -55.23
C ILE A 5 -1.61 7.83 -54.37
N VAL A 6 -0.92 8.46 -53.42
CA VAL A 6 -0.18 7.76 -52.37
C VAL A 6 -1.17 7.23 -51.33
N LYS A 7 -1.49 5.93 -51.45
CA LYS A 7 -2.17 5.14 -50.40
C LYS A 7 -1.22 5.01 -49.21
N GLY A 8 -1.50 5.75 -48.14
CA GLY A 8 -0.89 5.50 -46.84
C GLY A 8 -1.33 4.14 -46.31
N ALA A 9 -0.42 3.17 -46.34
CA ALA A 9 -0.60 1.89 -45.71
C ALA A 9 -0.69 2.07 -44.19
N SER A 10 -1.90 2.02 -43.64
CA SER A 10 -2.13 1.82 -42.21
C SER A 10 -1.60 0.44 -41.84
N ARG A 11 -0.33 0.39 -41.41
CA ARG A 11 0.27 -0.79 -40.79
C ARG A 11 -0.55 -1.09 -39.53
N GLY A 12 -1.31 -2.18 -39.59
CA GLY A 12 -2.02 -2.72 -38.45
C GLY A 12 -1.04 -2.95 -37.31
N ALA A 13 -1.17 -2.17 -36.25
CA ALA A 13 -0.51 -2.46 -34.99
C ALA A 13 -1.09 -3.77 -34.47
N ARG A 14 -0.28 -4.82 -34.56
CA ARG A 14 -0.53 -6.11 -33.91
C ARG A 14 -0.61 -5.85 -32.41
N LEU A 15 -1.82 -5.89 -31.85
CA LEU A 15 -2.06 -5.90 -30.42
C LEU A 15 -1.40 -7.15 -29.83
N VAL A 16 -0.25 -6.97 -29.20
CA VAL A 16 0.30 -7.94 -28.27
C VAL A 16 -0.48 -7.81 -26.97
N ASN A 17 -1.44 -8.72 -26.79
CA ASN A 17 -2.17 -8.88 -25.54
C ASN A 17 -1.21 -9.42 -24.47
N ASN A 18 -0.54 -8.54 -23.74
CA ASN A 18 0.11 -8.90 -22.48
C ASN A 18 -0.91 -8.68 -21.35
N ALA A 19 -1.31 -9.78 -20.73
CA ALA A 19 -2.09 -9.75 -19.49
C ALA A 19 -1.33 -8.96 -18.41
N SER A 20 -2.06 -8.15 -17.63
CA SER A 20 -1.63 -7.33 -16.47
C SER A 20 -1.33 -5.85 -16.75
N ASN A 21 -2.26 -5.11 -17.35
CA ASN A 21 -2.13 -3.65 -17.50
C ASN A 21 -2.99 -2.88 -16.47
N VAL A 22 -2.91 -3.27 -15.19
CA VAL A 22 -3.45 -2.45 -14.09
C VAL A 22 -2.45 -1.32 -13.83
N PRO A 23 -2.84 -0.04 -13.94
CA PRO A 23 -1.92 1.07 -13.66
C PRO A 23 -1.45 0.99 -12.21
N VAL A 24 -0.17 0.68 -12.01
CA VAL A 24 0.46 0.63 -10.69
C VAL A 24 0.67 2.06 -10.19
N HIS A 25 0.18 2.38 -8.99
CA HIS A 25 0.33 3.73 -8.43
C HIS A 25 1.77 3.91 -7.92
N THR A 26 2.55 4.76 -8.60
CA THR A 26 3.91 5.13 -8.20
C THR A 26 4.01 6.64 -7.98
N VAL A 27 4.67 7.05 -6.91
CA VAL A 27 4.91 8.45 -6.54
C VAL A 27 6.41 8.70 -6.29
N ASN A 28 6.81 9.96 -6.20
CA ASN A 28 8.23 10.32 -6.23
C ASN A 28 8.97 10.03 -4.92
N ASN A 29 8.27 9.97 -3.79
CA ASN A 29 8.91 9.76 -2.50
C ASN A 29 7.98 9.15 -1.44
N ARG A 30 8.60 8.67 -0.37
CA ARG A 30 7.95 8.08 0.79
C ARG A 30 6.85 8.96 1.40
N THR A 31 7.07 10.26 1.51
CA THR A 31 6.09 11.19 2.11
C THR A 31 4.82 11.25 1.28
N GLN A 32 4.95 11.30 -0.05
CA GLN A 32 3.81 11.24 -0.96
C GLN A 32 3.09 9.90 -0.82
N ALA A 33 3.82 8.78 -0.75
CA ALA A 33 3.22 7.46 -0.63
C ALA A 33 2.38 7.32 0.65
N LEU A 34 2.92 7.77 1.78
CA LEU A 34 2.22 7.79 3.06
C LEU A 34 1.00 8.72 3.05
N ASN A 35 1.11 9.89 2.43
CA ASN A 35 -0.03 10.81 2.30
C ASN A 35 -1.14 10.21 1.46
N HIS A 36 -0.83 9.55 0.34
CA HIS A 36 -1.82 8.84 -0.46
C HIS A 36 -2.47 7.69 0.31
N ALA A 37 -1.70 6.92 1.09
CA ALA A 37 -2.26 5.86 1.94
C ALA A 37 -3.19 6.44 3.02
N LYS A 38 -2.83 7.57 3.63
CA LYS A 38 -3.71 8.31 4.54
C LYS A 38 -5.00 8.76 3.86
N ASP A 39 -4.91 9.30 2.64
CA ASP A 39 -6.08 9.73 1.88
C ASP A 39 -7.04 8.56 1.61
N LEU A 40 -6.50 7.38 1.22
CA LEU A 40 -7.31 6.15 1.07
C LEU A 40 -7.96 5.71 2.38
N ALA A 41 -7.25 5.85 3.50
CA ALA A 41 -7.75 5.47 4.82
C ALA A 41 -8.79 6.45 5.39
N GLY A 42 -8.95 7.64 4.79
CA GLY A 42 -9.75 8.74 5.35
C GLY A 42 -9.08 9.43 6.54
N VAL A 43 -7.75 9.33 6.64
CA VAL A 43 -6.94 9.95 7.70
C VAL A 43 -6.46 11.32 7.21
N PRO A 44 -6.75 12.43 7.92
CA PRO A 44 -6.17 13.73 7.60
C PRO A 44 -4.64 13.65 7.55
N ARG A 45 -4.02 14.23 6.52
CA ARG A 45 -2.56 14.18 6.34
C ARG A 45 -1.78 14.72 7.56
N SER A 46 -2.37 15.70 8.26
CA SER A 46 -1.84 16.30 9.50
C SER A 46 -2.00 15.41 10.75
N GLN A 47 -2.91 14.45 10.75
CA GLN A 47 -3.15 13.59 11.90
C GLN A 47 -1.90 12.77 12.22
N GLN A 48 -1.53 12.77 13.49
CA GLN A 48 -0.44 11.95 14.05
C GLN A 48 -0.96 10.55 14.40
N PRO A 49 -0.13 9.50 14.24
CA PRO A 49 -0.51 8.16 14.63
C PRO A 49 -0.68 8.06 16.15
N VAL A 50 -1.70 7.34 16.60
CA VAL A 50 -1.91 7.04 18.03
C VAL A 50 -0.94 5.97 18.52
N ARG A 51 -0.45 5.14 17.60
CA ARG A 51 0.53 4.08 17.85
C ARG A 51 1.35 3.80 16.60
N GLN A 52 2.61 3.45 16.79
CA GLN A 52 3.49 3.03 15.69
C GLN A 52 4.46 1.96 16.16
N TRP A 53 4.78 1.01 15.28
CA TRP A 53 5.75 -0.04 15.54
C TRP A 53 6.46 -0.46 14.26
N GLN A 54 7.63 -1.09 14.42
CA GLN A 54 8.36 -1.71 13.34
C GLN A 54 8.09 -3.21 13.32
N VAL A 55 7.88 -3.77 12.14
CA VAL A 55 7.87 -5.22 11.92
C VAL A 55 9.20 -5.59 11.26
N GLY A 56 9.89 -6.60 11.79
CA GLY A 56 11.17 -7.07 11.25
C GLY A 56 11.59 -8.40 11.83
N ASP A 57 12.79 -8.85 11.49
CA ASP A 57 13.33 -10.18 11.75
C ASP A 57 14.49 -10.22 12.77
N ASP A 58 14.69 -9.17 13.57
CA ASP A 58 15.63 -9.16 14.69
C ASP A 58 15.35 -10.29 15.69
N ILE A 59 16.12 -11.37 15.56
CA ILE A 59 15.93 -12.60 16.34
C ILE A 59 16.08 -12.38 17.84
N THR A 60 16.86 -11.38 18.25
CA THR A 60 17.05 -11.05 19.68
C THR A 60 15.78 -10.50 20.32
N LYS A 61 14.82 -10.06 19.50
CA LYS A 61 13.53 -9.52 19.95
C LYS A 61 12.39 -10.51 19.83
N LYS A 62 12.64 -11.72 19.34
CA LYS A 62 11.62 -12.76 19.20
C LYS A 62 11.09 -13.19 20.57
N GLY A 63 9.76 -13.26 20.70
CA GLY A 63 9.08 -13.74 21.92
C GLY A 63 8.99 -12.71 23.05
N ALA A 64 9.57 -11.52 22.89
CA ALA A 64 9.43 -10.42 23.83
C ALA A 64 8.35 -9.43 23.34
N ASP A 65 7.54 -8.91 24.29
CA ASP A 65 6.50 -7.93 24.00
C ASP A 65 7.05 -6.51 24.00
N TYR A 66 7.57 -6.09 22.84
CA TYR A 66 8.03 -4.72 22.64
C TYR A 66 6.89 -3.82 22.17
N LYS A 67 6.68 -2.71 22.84
CA LYS A 67 5.65 -1.72 22.45
C LYS A 67 5.82 -1.22 21.00
N ASN A 68 7.05 -1.07 20.52
CA ASN A 68 7.38 -0.46 19.23
C ASN A 68 8.00 -1.45 18.22
N TYR A 69 7.98 -2.76 18.50
CA TYR A 69 8.56 -3.77 17.62
C TYR A 69 7.73 -5.05 17.63
N GLN A 70 7.62 -5.69 16.47
CA GLN A 70 7.05 -7.02 16.32
C GLN A 70 7.96 -7.88 15.46
N TYR A 71 8.35 -9.03 15.99
CA TYR A 71 9.13 -10.00 15.25
C TYR A 71 8.26 -10.70 14.20
N ASN A 72 8.74 -10.76 12.97
CA ASN A 72 8.21 -11.59 11.90
C ASN A 72 9.38 -12.05 11.02
N ALA A 73 9.46 -13.35 10.69
CA ALA A 73 10.53 -13.85 9.81
C ALA A 73 10.21 -13.64 8.32
N ASN A 74 8.96 -13.36 7.99
CA ASN A 74 8.53 -13.16 6.61
C ASN A 74 8.71 -11.69 6.22
N THR A 75 9.66 -11.46 5.30
CA THR A 75 10.08 -10.14 4.83
C THR A 75 8.96 -9.34 4.18
N THR A 76 7.93 -9.99 3.64
CA THR A 76 6.74 -9.34 3.07
C THR A 76 5.91 -8.55 4.09
N HIS A 77 6.18 -8.72 5.39
CA HIS A 77 5.55 -7.94 6.45
C HIS A 77 6.48 -6.85 7.01
N HIS A 78 7.74 -6.81 6.59
CA HIS A 78 8.71 -5.90 7.19
C HIS A 78 8.41 -4.46 6.81
N GLY A 79 8.48 -3.56 7.78
CA GLY A 79 8.08 -2.18 7.58
C GLY A 79 7.79 -1.41 8.83
N ARG A 80 7.27 -0.19 8.64
CA ARG A 80 6.76 0.66 9.71
C ARG A 80 5.24 0.75 9.62
N TYR A 81 4.59 0.56 10.75
CA TYR A 81 3.14 0.56 10.88
C TYR A 81 2.72 1.78 11.69
N TYR A 82 1.68 2.45 11.23
CA TYR A 82 1.13 3.67 11.82
C TYR A 82 -0.37 3.50 12.01
N GLU A 83 -0.82 3.43 13.25
CA GLU A 83 -2.23 3.31 13.61
C GLU A 83 -2.85 4.67 13.86
N TYR A 84 -4.09 4.84 13.40
CA TYR A 84 -4.89 6.05 13.53
C TYR A 84 -6.29 5.71 13.99
N ASP A 85 -6.84 6.52 14.88
CA ASP A 85 -8.27 6.52 15.18
C ASP A 85 -8.98 7.43 14.17
N THR A 86 -10.06 6.95 13.56
CA THR A 86 -10.88 7.73 12.61
C THR A 86 -12.36 7.59 12.95
N PRO A 87 -13.24 8.49 12.46
CA PRO A 87 -14.68 8.34 12.62
C PRO A 87 -15.23 7.00 12.09
N GLN A 88 -14.54 6.37 11.14
CA GLN A 88 -14.91 5.10 10.52
C GLN A 88 -14.23 3.88 11.20
N GLY A 89 -13.65 4.08 12.38
CA GLY A 89 -12.89 3.08 13.13
C GLY A 89 -11.37 3.22 12.96
N LYS A 90 -10.62 2.31 13.58
CA LYS A 90 -9.18 2.28 13.49
C LYS A 90 -8.71 2.06 12.06
N ARG A 91 -7.59 2.68 11.71
CA ARG A 91 -6.92 2.54 10.42
C ARG A 91 -5.43 2.31 10.64
N VAL A 92 -4.80 1.60 9.72
CA VAL A 92 -3.35 1.44 9.70
C VAL A 92 -2.81 1.90 8.35
N VAL A 93 -1.73 2.67 8.37
CA VAL A 93 -0.89 2.93 7.20
C VAL A 93 0.39 2.14 7.39
N VAL A 94 0.77 1.37 6.38
CA VAL A 94 1.95 0.51 6.41
C VAL A 94 2.93 0.99 5.37
N ASP A 95 4.21 1.01 5.75
CA ASP A 95 5.34 1.36 4.91
C ASP A 95 6.27 0.15 4.80
N HIS A 96 6.19 -0.57 3.69
CA HIS A 96 7.03 -1.74 3.41
C HIS A 96 8.33 -1.31 2.75
N ILE A 97 9.45 -1.85 3.27
CA ILE A 97 10.80 -1.45 2.86
C ILE A 97 11.69 -2.62 2.43
N ASN A 98 11.27 -3.86 2.67
CA ASN A 98 12.13 -5.05 2.53
C ASN A 98 11.44 -6.23 1.84
N ASP A 99 10.46 -5.97 0.97
CA ASP A 99 9.70 -7.00 0.25
C ASP A 99 9.85 -6.91 -1.28
N GLY A 100 10.95 -6.29 -1.72
CA GLY A 100 11.36 -6.19 -3.12
C GLY A 100 11.19 -4.79 -3.70
N ARG A 101 10.11 -4.06 -3.36
CA ARG A 101 9.90 -2.69 -3.82
C ARG A 101 9.22 -1.86 -2.76
N LYS A 102 9.85 -0.74 -2.38
CA LYS A 102 9.33 0.16 -1.36
C LYS A 102 7.94 0.66 -1.73
N HIS A 103 7.02 0.58 -0.79
CA HIS A 103 5.66 1.07 -1.00
C HIS A 103 4.93 1.30 0.31
N ALA A 104 3.91 2.13 0.25
CA ALA A 104 2.93 2.27 1.31
C ALA A 104 1.59 1.67 0.91
N HIS A 105 0.77 1.29 1.88
CA HIS A 105 -0.65 1.00 1.67
C HIS A 105 -1.46 1.28 2.94
N ALA A 106 -2.78 1.20 2.81
CA ALA A 106 -3.71 1.41 3.91
C ALA A 106 -4.50 0.14 4.24
N GLY A 107 -4.75 -0.04 5.53
CA GLY A 107 -5.50 -1.16 6.09
C GLY A 107 -6.63 -0.72 7.03
N LYS A 108 -7.64 -1.59 7.14
CA LYS A 108 -8.77 -1.48 8.05
C LYS A 108 -9.06 -2.82 8.74
N PRO A 109 -9.79 -2.85 9.86
CA PRO A 109 -10.25 -4.10 10.44
C PRO A 109 -11.13 -4.89 9.46
N ASP A 110 -11.29 -6.20 9.69
CA ASP A 110 -12.32 -6.98 8.99
C ASP A 110 -13.70 -6.37 9.28
N PRO A 111 -14.60 -6.22 8.30
CA PRO A 111 -15.91 -5.58 8.53
C PRO A 111 -16.79 -6.34 9.55
N ARG A 112 -16.46 -7.60 9.88
CA ARG A 112 -17.20 -8.42 10.84
C ARG A 112 -16.74 -8.25 12.29
N VAL A 113 -15.70 -7.46 12.55
CA VAL A 113 -15.19 -7.20 13.91
C VAL A 113 -15.47 -5.76 14.36
N ASN A 114 -15.26 -5.49 15.64
CA ASN A 114 -15.36 -4.13 16.17
C ASN A 114 -14.32 -3.22 15.49
N GLN A 115 -14.81 -2.18 14.82
CA GLN A 115 -13.95 -1.26 14.06
C GLN A 115 -13.17 -0.31 14.97
N PHE A 116 -13.60 -0.08 16.21
CA PHE A 116 -13.04 0.93 17.11
C PHE A 116 -12.08 0.36 18.15
N ASP A 117 -12.13 -0.96 18.38
CA ASP A 117 -11.33 -1.68 19.36
C ASP A 117 -10.61 -2.87 18.70
N TYR A 118 -9.78 -2.55 17.71
CA TYR A 118 -9.04 -3.52 16.91
C TYR A 118 -7.53 -3.35 17.12
N ASP A 119 -6.83 -4.41 17.54
CA ASP A 119 -5.37 -4.40 17.62
C ASP A 119 -4.74 -4.92 16.32
N PHE A 120 -4.13 -4.01 15.56
CA PHE A 120 -3.45 -4.30 14.30
C PHE A 120 -2.09 -4.99 14.43
N LYS A 121 -1.48 -5.00 15.62
CA LYS A 121 -0.25 -5.76 15.88
C LYS A 121 -0.59 -7.23 16.12
N GLU A 122 -1.72 -7.51 16.78
CA GLU A 122 -2.14 -8.89 17.05
C GLU A 122 -2.96 -9.51 15.92
N ASN A 123 -3.66 -8.69 15.10
CA ASN A 123 -4.61 -9.18 14.12
C ASN A 123 -4.36 -8.64 12.70
N ARG A 124 -4.67 -9.47 11.70
CA ARG A 124 -4.49 -9.14 10.27
C ARG A 124 -5.57 -8.19 9.74
N TYR A 125 -5.15 -7.01 9.29
CA TYR A 125 -6.02 -6.04 8.60
C TYR A 125 -6.45 -6.51 7.20
N LYS A 126 -7.51 -5.89 6.69
CA LYS A 126 -7.93 -5.90 5.29
C LYS A 126 -7.40 -4.68 4.57
N ASN A 127 -6.97 -4.87 3.33
CA ASN A 127 -6.46 -3.78 2.50
C ASN A 127 -7.59 -2.80 2.14
N ILE A 128 -7.24 -1.52 2.02
CA ILE A 128 -8.07 -0.49 1.44
C ILE A 128 -7.56 -0.25 0.02
N TYR A 129 -8.39 -0.60 -0.96
CA TYR A 129 -8.05 -0.48 -2.37
C TYR A 129 -8.34 0.93 -2.88
N GLY A 130 -7.45 1.45 -3.70
CA GLY A 130 -7.68 2.64 -4.49
C GLY A 130 -8.66 2.40 -5.65
N PRO A 131 -9.05 3.46 -6.37
CA PRO A 131 -10.01 3.39 -7.47
C PRO A 131 -9.53 2.54 -8.65
N ASN A 132 -8.22 2.29 -8.76
CA ASN A 132 -7.61 1.42 -9.77
C ASN A 132 -7.63 -0.08 -9.39
N GLY A 133 -8.20 -0.45 -8.24
CA GLY A 133 -8.22 -1.84 -7.77
C GLY A 133 -6.88 -2.33 -7.21
N ASP A 134 -5.91 -1.44 -7.04
CA ASP A 134 -4.63 -1.69 -6.35
C ASP A 134 -4.62 -0.94 -5.02
N HIS A 135 -3.84 -1.42 -4.05
CA HIS A 135 -3.66 -0.79 -2.74
C HIS A 135 -2.21 -0.34 -2.51
N HIS A 136 -1.27 -0.81 -3.33
CA HIS A 136 0.12 -0.42 -3.24
C HIS A 136 0.33 0.98 -3.81
N ILE A 137 1.12 1.78 -3.09
CA ILE A 137 1.59 3.09 -3.53
C ILE A 137 3.11 3.05 -3.47
N TYR A 138 3.73 2.73 -4.60
CA TYR A 138 5.17 2.55 -4.71
C TYR A 138 5.91 3.87 -4.73
N TYR A 139 7.15 3.88 -4.25
CA TYR A 139 8.03 5.05 -4.30
C TYR A 139 9.52 4.66 -4.41
N GLU A 140 10.35 5.64 -4.74
CA GLU A 140 11.82 5.50 -4.88
C GLU A 140 12.57 5.78 -3.56
#